data_AF-A0A354TF02-F1
#
_entry.id   AF-A0A354TF02-F1
#
_cell.length_a   1.000
_cell.length_b   1.000
_cell.length_c   1.000
_cell.angle_alpha   90.00
_cell.angle_beta   90.00
_cell.angle_gamma   90.00
#
_symmetry.space_group_name_H-M   'P 1'
#
loop_
_entity.id
_entity.type
_entity.pdbx_description
1 polymer ?
#
loop_
_entity_poly.entity_id
_entity_poly.type
_entity_poly.pdbx_seq_one_letter_code
_entity_poly.pdbx_strand_id
1 'polypeptide(L)'
;MVKKLLQQRRTTGCIKPRHHLAGRKKLIVAEHRIAIRQHLKRKPDLTLAELREHLGLNCTLPAIHYVLVDMGLTYKKKRRSAQPNRSAKTSVVRGGAGSAGKAV
;
A
#
# COMPACT_ATOMS: atom_id res chain seq x y z
N MET A 1 -1.92 31.84 33.46
CA MET A 1 -1.35 31.60 32.10
C MET A 1 0.19 31.66 32.05
N VAL A 2 0.83 32.66 32.70
CA VAL A 2 2.30 32.92 32.60
C VAL A 2 3.20 31.76 33.06
N LYS A 3 2.82 31.05 34.15
CA LYS A 3 3.60 29.93 34.70
C LYS A 3 3.85 28.80 33.67
N LYS A 4 2.86 28.50 32.82
CA LYS A 4 2.97 27.47 31.77
C LYS A 4 4.04 27.83 30.73
N LEU A 5 4.06 29.08 30.27
CA LEU A 5 5.02 29.55 29.27
C LEU A 5 6.44 29.65 29.85
N LEU A 6 6.58 30.08 31.11
CA LEU A 6 7.87 30.06 31.81
C LEU A 6 8.40 28.64 32.01
N GLN A 7 7.52 27.68 32.38
CA GLN A 7 7.89 26.27 32.49
C GLN A 7 8.30 25.69 31.13
N GLN A 8 7.58 26.03 30.07
CA GLN A 8 7.91 25.61 28.70
C GLN A 8 9.28 26.16 28.25
N ARG A 9 9.59 27.42 28.59
CA ARG A 9 10.91 28.02 28.32
C ARG A 9 12.02 27.32 29.09
N ARG A 10 11.82 26.99 30.37
CA ARG A 10 12.83 26.28 31.18
C ARG A 10 13.12 24.87 30.67
N THR A 11 12.09 24.16 30.21
CA THR A 11 12.21 22.76 29.75
C THR A 11 12.66 22.64 28.30
N THR A 12 12.15 23.50 27.42
CA THR A 12 12.32 23.38 25.97
C THR A 12 13.15 24.51 25.36
N GLY A 13 13.55 25.52 26.15
CA GLY A 13 14.24 26.72 25.68
C GLY A 13 13.36 27.70 24.87
N CYS A 14 12.12 27.33 24.55
CA CYS A 14 11.30 28.01 23.55
C CYS A 14 9.85 28.21 23.99
N ILE A 15 9.31 29.41 23.78
CA ILE A 15 7.93 29.78 24.14
C ILE A 15 6.96 29.60 22.94
N LYS A 16 7.46 29.28 21.74
CA LYS A 16 6.63 29.16 20.54
C LYS A 16 5.48 28.15 20.74
N PRO A 17 4.31 28.39 20.13
CA PRO A 17 3.21 27.42 20.16
C PRO A 17 3.62 26.06 19.58
N ARG A 18 3.29 24.96 20.27
CA ARG A 18 3.66 23.59 19.89
C ARG A 18 2.45 22.80 19.36
N HIS A 19 1.70 23.38 18.45
CA HIS A 19 0.49 22.76 17.90
C HIS A 19 0.76 21.41 17.21
N HIS A 20 1.96 21.21 16.64
CA HIS A 20 2.38 19.93 16.04
C HIS A 20 2.46 18.76 17.05
N LEU A 21 2.53 19.04 18.36
CA LEU A 21 2.49 18.01 19.40
C LEU A 21 1.07 17.75 19.91
N ALA A 22 0.13 18.64 19.61
CA ALA A 22 -1.27 18.47 19.97
C ALA A 22 -1.96 17.49 19.01
N GLY A 23 -3.04 16.87 19.47
CA GLY A 23 -3.86 15.97 18.67
C GLY A 23 -3.44 14.49 18.72
N ARG A 24 -4.13 13.69 17.91
CA ARG A 24 -4.00 12.22 17.89
C ARG A 24 -2.63 11.82 17.37
N LYS A 25 -1.95 10.95 18.11
CA LYS A 25 -0.67 10.38 17.68
C LYS A 25 -0.88 9.37 16.55
N LYS A 26 0.10 9.31 15.65
CA LYS A 26 0.10 8.34 14.55
C LYS A 26 0.14 6.93 15.14
N LEU A 27 -0.74 6.05 14.67
CA LEU A 27 -0.76 4.64 15.09
C LEU A 27 0.49 3.91 14.57
N ILE A 28 0.96 4.28 13.38
CA ILE A 28 2.14 3.69 12.76
C ILE A 28 3.37 4.56 13.07
N VAL A 29 4.11 4.12 14.08
CA VAL A 29 5.36 4.72 14.59
C VAL A 29 6.57 4.27 13.76
N ALA A 30 7.71 4.95 13.92
CA ALA A 30 8.97 4.66 13.23
C ALA A 30 9.44 3.20 13.37
N GLU A 31 9.20 2.55 14.51
CA GLU A 31 9.54 1.14 14.72
C GLU A 31 8.77 0.22 13.77
N HIS A 32 7.46 0.43 13.66
CA HIS A 32 6.62 -0.28 12.70
C HIS A 32 7.06 -0.04 11.26
N ARG A 33 7.58 1.17 10.95
CA ARG A 33 8.16 1.46 9.63
C ARG A 33 9.38 0.60 9.32
N ILE A 34 10.22 0.35 10.32
CA ILE A 34 11.40 -0.51 10.19
C ILE A 34 10.97 -1.97 10.04
N ALA A 35 10.01 -2.43 10.84
CA ALA A 35 9.46 -3.78 10.75
C ALA A 35 8.87 -4.04 9.35
N ILE A 36 8.06 -3.13 8.81
CA ILE A 36 7.50 -3.21 7.45
C ILE A 36 8.61 -3.42 6.41
N ARG A 37 9.69 -2.63 6.48
CA ARG A 37 10.83 -2.78 5.56
C ARG A 37 11.52 -4.14 5.69
N GLN A 38 11.68 -4.65 6.90
CA GLN A 38 12.30 -5.96 7.12
C GLN A 38 11.43 -7.10 6.60
N HIS A 39 10.11 -7.03 6.81
CA HIS A 39 9.17 -8.02 6.29
C HIS A 39 9.13 -8.01 4.77
N LEU A 40 9.05 -6.82 4.15
CA LEU A 40 9.05 -6.68 2.68
C LEU A 40 10.38 -7.11 2.03
N LYS A 41 11.52 -6.96 2.72
CA LYS A 41 12.80 -7.51 2.26
C LYS A 41 12.81 -9.03 2.22
N ARG A 42 12.13 -9.69 3.17
CA ARG A 42 12.07 -11.16 3.25
C ARG A 42 11.03 -11.74 2.30
N LYS A 43 9.85 -11.11 2.22
CA LYS A 43 8.72 -11.55 1.39
C LYS A 43 8.09 -10.32 0.72
N PRO A 44 8.46 -10.02 -0.54
CA PRO A 44 7.93 -8.84 -1.24
C PRO A 44 6.47 -8.99 -1.68
N ASP A 45 5.93 -10.21 -1.71
CA ASP A 45 4.58 -10.52 -2.22
C ASP A 45 3.50 -10.56 -1.12
N LEU A 46 3.79 -10.01 0.07
CA LEU A 46 2.82 -9.93 1.17
C LEU A 46 1.66 -8.99 0.82
N THR A 47 0.44 -9.46 1.08
CA THR A 47 -0.77 -8.66 0.95
C THR A 47 -0.90 -7.64 2.08
N LEU A 48 -1.75 -6.61 1.89
CA LEU A 48 -2.00 -5.61 2.93
C LEU A 48 -2.64 -6.20 4.20
N ALA A 49 -3.44 -7.26 4.06
CA ALA A 49 -4.07 -7.95 5.18
C ALA A 49 -3.05 -8.75 5.98
N GLU A 50 -2.18 -9.51 5.32
CA GLU A 50 -1.11 -10.25 5.98
C GLU A 50 -0.11 -9.31 6.67
N LEU A 51 0.20 -8.16 6.06
CA LEU A 51 1.01 -7.13 6.72
C LEU A 51 0.33 -6.61 7.99
N ARG A 52 -1.00 -6.43 7.97
CA ARG A 52 -1.73 -6.02 9.18
C ARG A 52 -1.59 -7.04 10.30
N GLU A 53 -1.75 -8.32 9.98
CA GLU A 53 -1.62 -9.43 10.93
C GLU A 53 -0.20 -9.52 11.50
N HIS A 54 0.82 -9.45 10.64
CA HIS A 54 2.22 -9.50 11.07
C HIS A 54 2.63 -8.33 11.96
N LEU A 55 2.05 -7.15 11.74
CA LEU A 55 2.32 -5.99 12.59
C LEU A 55 1.50 -5.98 13.88
N GLY A 56 0.47 -6.81 14.02
CA GLY A 56 -0.41 -6.81 15.19
C GLY A 56 -1.14 -5.49 15.42
N LEU A 57 -1.29 -4.66 14.37
CA LEU A 57 -1.86 -3.32 14.48
C LEU A 57 -3.33 -3.30 14.09
N ASN A 58 -4.14 -2.62 14.91
CA ASN A 58 -5.53 -2.27 14.61
C ASN A 58 -5.61 -1.07 13.64
N CYS A 59 -4.93 -1.17 12.50
CA CYS A 59 -5.03 -0.19 11.41
C CYS A 59 -5.96 -0.68 10.30
N THR A 60 -6.65 0.26 9.66
CA THR A 60 -7.43 -0.02 8.46
C THR A 60 -6.49 -0.28 7.27
N LEU A 61 -6.94 -1.09 6.30
CA LEU A 61 -6.14 -1.41 5.10
C LEU A 61 -5.67 -0.15 4.33
N PRO A 62 -6.50 0.90 4.15
CA PRO A 62 -6.05 2.14 3.50
C PRO A 62 -4.94 2.86 4.28
N ALA A 63 -4.95 2.80 5.62
CA ALA A 63 -3.90 3.42 6.43
C ALA A 63 -2.54 2.77 6.17
N ILE A 64 -2.51 1.44 5.99
CA ILE A 64 -1.29 0.71 5.62
C ILE A 64 -0.84 1.13 4.23
N HIS A 65 -1.76 1.23 3.27
CA HIS A 65 -1.45 1.70 1.92
C HIS A 65 -0.81 3.09 1.91
N TYR A 66 -1.39 4.07 2.61
CA TYR A 66 -0.82 5.42 2.69
C TYR A 66 0.56 5.44 3.32
N VAL A 67 0.80 4.60 4.33
CA VAL A 67 2.13 4.49 4.94
C VAL A 67 3.15 3.88 3.96
N LEU A 68 2.76 2.89 3.16
CA LEU A 68 3.65 2.32 2.14
C LEU A 68 3.98 3.34 1.04
N VAL A 69 3.00 4.17 0.65
CA VAL A 69 3.21 5.28 -0.30
C VAL A 69 4.14 6.34 0.29
N ASP A 70 3.95 6.74 1.56
CA ASP A 70 4.83 7.68 2.28
C ASP A 70 6.28 7.14 2.40
N MET A 71 6.45 5.81 2.46
CA MET A 71 7.76 5.18 2.44
C MET A 71 8.41 5.10 1.05
N GLY A 72 7.70 5.47 -0.01
CA GLY A 72 8.16 5.31 -1.40
C GLY A 72 8.21 3.86 -1.87
N LEU A 73 7.54 2.93 -1.16
CA LEU A 73 7.50 1.51 -1.52
C LEU A 73 6.33 1.27 -2.47
N THR A 74 6.56 1.50 -3.76
CA THR A 74 5.57 1.21 -4.79
C THR A 74 5.56 -0.29 -5.12
N TYR A 75 4.37 -0.85 -5.35
CA TYR A 75 4.20 -2.24 -5.83
C TYR A 75 5.15 -2.53 -6.99
N LYS A 76 5.85 -3.67 -6.94
CA LYS A 76 6.70 -4.11 -8.05
C LYS A 76 5.81 -4.36 -9.26
N LYS A 77 5.81 -3.44 -10.22
CA LYS A 77 5.10 -3.60 -11.49
C LYS A 77 5.59 -4.90 -12.15
N LYS A 78 4.77 -5.95 -12.17
CA LYS A 78 5.03 -7.13 -13.02
C LYS A 78 5.24 -6.56 -14.44
N ARG A 79 6.41 -6.82 -15.02
CA ARG A 79 6.88 -6.21 -16.29
C ARG A 79 5.75 -6.13 -17.32
N ARG A 80 5.23 -4.93 -17.60
CA ARG A 80 4.51 -4.65 -18.85
C ARG A 80 5.44 -4.63 -20.07
N SER A 81 6.76 -4.79 -19.84
CA SER A 81 7.79 -4.87 -20.88
C SER A 81 8.18 -6.31 -21.24
N ALA A 82 7.58 -7.33 -20.63
CA ALA A 82 7.70 -8.69 -21.14
C ALA A 82 6.62 -8.87 -22.21
N GLN A 83 7.02 -9.20 -23.44
CA GLN A 83 6.06 -9.57 -24.48
C GLN A 83 5.20 -10.73 -23.94
N PRO A 84 3.87 -10.73 -24.17
CA PRO A 84 3.07 -11.92 -23.94
C PRO A 84 3.72 -13.09 -24.69
N ASN A 85 4.04 -14.17 -24.00
CA ASN A 85 4.50 -15.39 -24.66
C ASN A 85 3.46 -15.75 -25.73
N ARG A 86 3.94 -15.91 -26.97
CA ARG A 86 3.18 -16.23 -28.20
C ARG A 86 1.82 -16.84 -27.89
N SER A 87 0.76 -16.14 -28.24
CA SER A 87 -0.58 -16.70 -28.40
C SER A 87 -0.46 -17.99 -29.22
N ALA A 88 -0.68 -19.12 -28.56
CA ALA A 88 -0.79 -20.40 -29.24
C ALA A 88 -1.95 -20.31 -30.24
N LYS A 89 -1.79 -20.90 -31.44
CA LYS A 89 -2.82 -20.92 -32.48
C LYS A 89 -4.10 -21.52 -31.90
N THR A 90 -5.13 -20.69 -31.70
CA THR A 90 -6.50 -21.19 -31.58
C THR A 90 -6.84 -21.78 -32.95
N SER A 91 -6.96 -23.10 -33.02
CA SER A 91 -7.44 -23.77 -34.24
C SER A 91 -8.80 -23.18 -34.59
N VAL A 92 -8.90 -22.61 -35.79
CA VAL A 92 -10.18 -22.16 -36.34
C VAL A 92 -10.94 -23.42 -36.74
N VAL A 93 -11.74 -23.97 -35.83
CA VAL A 93 -12.75 -24.96 -36.21
C VAL A 93 -13.76 -24.20 -37.06
N ARG A 94 -13.68 -24.41 -38.37
CA ARG A 94 -14.67 -23.93 -39.34
C ARG A 94 -16.03 -24.51 -38.95
N GLY A 95 -16.96 -23.64 -38.54
CA GLY A 95 -18.36 -23.99 -38.39
C GLY A 95 -18.90 -24.52 -39.72
N GLY A 96 -19.54 -25.69 -39.66
CA GLY A 96 -20.03 -26.45 -40.80
C GLY A 96 -20.99 -25.65 -41.68
N ALA A 97 -20.97 -26.01 -42.97
CA ALA A 97 -21.76 -25.44 -44.04
C ALA A 97 -23.27 -25.43 -43.72
N GLY A 98 -23.92 -24.29 -43.93
CA GLY A 98 -25.37 -24.18 -43.92
C GLY A 98 -25.96 -24.96 -45.09
N SER A 99 -26.87 -25.89 -44.78
CA SER A 99 -27.64 -26.62 -45.79
C SER A 99 -28.72 -25.72 -46.39
N ALA A 100 -28.83 -25.85 -47.71
CA ALA A 100 -29.70 -25.16 -48.65
C ALA A 100 -31.15 -24.94 -48.18
N GLY A 101 -31.64 -23.72 -48.41
CA GLY A 101 -33.07 -23.45 -48.48
C GLY A 101 -33.69 -24.12 -49.71
N LYS A 102 -34.91 -24.62 -49.55
CA LYS A 102 -35.76 -25.02 -50.67
C LYS A 102 -37.09 -24.28 -50.54
N ALA A 103 -37.29 -23.32 -51.44
CA ALA A 103 -38.61 -22.83 -51.82
C ALA A 103 -39.19 -23.80 -52.86
N VAL A 104 -40.45 -24.19 -52.67
CA VAL A 104 -41.59 -24.28 -53.60
C VAL A 104 -42.70 -25.01 -52.84
#